data_AF-A0A2T5CEN5-F1
#
_entry.id   AF-A0A2T5CEN5-F1
#
_cell.length_a   1.000
_cell.length_b   1.000
_cell.length_c   1.000
_cell.angle_alpha   90.00
_cell.angle_beta   90.00
_cell.angle_gamma   90.00
#
_symmetry.space_group_name_H-M   'P 1'
#
loop_
_entity.id
_entity.type
_entity.pdbx_description
1 polymer ?
#
loop_
_entity_poly.entity_id
_entity_poly.type
_entity_poly.pdbx_seq_one_letter_code
_entity_poly.pdbx_strand_id
1 'polypeptide(L)' 'MDDAAAKQAIIDGMMAKSKSKSKFYFKDLTAMVPEIKTLHAKKLLGQMVNEEILEYWSSGSTTFYGLKGAGKQQAGEGE' A
#
# COMPACT_ATOMS: atom_id res chain seq x y z
N MET A 1 6.82 10.43 14.02
CA MET A 1 5.55 10.08 13.38
C MET A 1 4.94 8.88 14.09
N ASP A 2 3.72 9.01 14.59
CA ASP A 2 2.98 7.93 15.24
C ASP A 2 2.45 6.90 14.22
N ASP A 3 2.12 5.70 14.68
CA ASP A 3 1.58 4.62 13.85
C ASP A 3 0.37 5.05 13.02
N ALA A 4 -0.58 5.75 13.65
CA ALA A 4 -1.79 6.23 13.00
C ALA A 4 -1.48 7.24 11.89
N ALA A 5 -0.56 8.17 12.15
CA ALA A 5 -0.14 9.15 11.15
C ALA A 5 0.54 8.46 9.96
N ALA A 6 1.39 7.46 10.21
CA ALA A 6 2.05 6.69 9.16
C ALA A 6 1.06 5.89 8.31
N LYS A 7 0.07 5.23 8.93
CA LYS A 7 -1.02 4.55 8.19
C LYS A 7 -1.74 5.54 7.26
N GLN A 8 -2.11 6.70 7.79
CA GLN A 8 -2.85 7.70 7.04
C GLN A 8 -2.04 8.26 5.87
N ALA A 9 -0.75 8.56 6.09
CA ALA A 9 0.15 9.05 5.04
C ALA A 9 0.34 8.02 3.91
N ILE A 10 0.42 6.73 4.24
CA ILE A 10 0.48 5.65 3.24
C ILE A 10 -0.83 5.62 2.44
N ILE A 11 -1.99 5.64 3.10
CA ILE A 11 -3.31 5.62 2.43
C ILE A 11 -3.47 6.84 1.52
N ASP A 12 -3.15 8.02 2.02
CA ASP A 12 -3.24 9.28 1.26
C ASP A 12 -2.31 9.26 0.04
N GLY A 13 -1.06 8.83 0.22
CA GLY A 13 -0.10 8.68 -0.88
C GLY A 13 -0.55 7.67 -1.93
N MET A 14 -1.21 6.59 -1.52
CA MET A 14 -1.81 5.61 -2.43
C MET A 14 -3.05 6.18 -3.12
N MET A 15 -3.93 6.89 -2.42
CA MET A 15 -5.13 7.55 -2.98
C MET A 15 -4.75 8.61 -4.01
N ALA A 16 -3.75 9.44 -3.72
CA ALA A 16 -3.23 10.44 -4.64
C ALA A 16 -2.75 9.81 -5.97
N LYS A 17 -2.23 8.59 -5.90
CA LYS A 17 -1.75 7.82 -7.06
C LYS A 17 -2.73 6.76 -7.57
N SER A 18 -3.91 6.63 -6.97
CA SER A 18 -4.89 5.58 -7.31
C SER A 18 -5.48 5.73 -8.71
N LYS A 19 -5.41 6.92 -9.31
CA LYS A 19 -5.78 7.13 -10.72
C LYS A 19 -4.80 6.52 -11.72
N SER A 20 -3.57 6.23 -11.29
CA SER A 20 -2.49 5.75 -12.17
C SER A 20 -2.05 4.33 -11.84
N LYS A 21 -2.05 3.94 -10.56
CA LYS A 21 -1.64 2.60 -10.13
C LYS A 21 -2.45 2.16 -8.91
N SER A 22 -2.95 0.93 -8.94
CA SER A 22 -3.62 0.29 -7.80
C SER A 22 -2.67 -0.56 -6.94
N LYS A 23 -1.42 -0.75 -7.38
CA LYS A 23 -0.39 -1.56 -6.70
C LYS A 23 0.91 -0.79 -6.56
N PHE A 24 1.52 -0.88 -5.39
CA PHE A 24 2.75 -0.17 -5.02
C PHE A 24 3.77 -1.15 -4.45
N TYR A 25 5.03 -0.96 -4.78
CA TYR A 25 6.10 -1.77 -4.20
C TYR A 25 6.26 -1.43 -2.71
N PHE A 26 6.61 -2.44 -1.90
CA PHE A 26 6.97 -2.22 -0.49
C PHE A 26 7.95 -1.05 -0.31
N LYS A 27 8.97 -1.01 -1.18
CA LYS A 27 10.03 0.01 -1.13
C LYS A 27 9.51 1.42 -1.42
N ASP A 28 8.54 1.56 -2.34
CA ASP A 28 7.89 2.84 -2.60
C ASP A 28 7.08 3.32 -1.39
N LEU A 29 6.34 2.41 -0.76
CA LEU A 29 5.54 2.74 0.43
C LEU A 29 6.42 3.16 1.60
N THR A 30 7.53 2.46 1.82
CA THR A 30 8.49 2.86 2.86
C THR A 30 9.17 4.19 2.54
N ALA A 31 9.31 4.55 1.27
CA ALA A 31 9.86 5.83 0.84
C ALA A 31 8.86 7.00 1.03
N MET A 32 7.55 6.72 1.14
CA MET A 32 6.53 7.74 1.47
C MET A 32 6.54 8.13 2.95
N VAL A 33 7.05 7.23 3.81
CA VAL A 33 7.16 7.45 5.26
C VAL A 33 8.60 7.22 5.74
N PRO A 34 9.58 8.01 5.25
CA PRO A 34 10.99 7.79 5.56
C PRO A 34 11.34 8.06 7.03
N GLU A 35 10.46 8.75 7.76
CA GLU A 35 10.62 9.04 9.19
C GLU A 35 10.44 7.79 10.08
N ILE A 36 9.75 6.75 9.60
CA ILE A 36 9.59 5.50 10.34
C ILE A 36 10.59 4.45 9.86
N LYS A 37 11.08 3.64 10.81
CA LYS A 37 11.98 2.53 10.48
C LYS A 37 11.29 1.54 9.54
N THR A 38 12.01 1.03 8.54
CA THR A 38 11.50 0.02 7.58
C THR A 38 10.86 -1.19 8.26
N LEU A 39 11.42 -1.66 9.37
CA LEU A 39 10.86 -2.75 10.16
C LEU A 39 9.47 -2.41 10.72
N HIS A 40 9.30 -1.16 11.14
CA HIS A 40 8.05 -0.64 11.67
C HIS A 40 7.00 -0.48 10.57
N ALA A 41 7.39 0.10 9.44
CA ALA A 41 6.56 0.20 8.24
C ALA A 41 6.08 -1.19 7.78
N LYS A 42 6.94 -2.21 7.80
CA LYS A 42 6.57 -3.60 7.48
C LYS A 42 5.50 -4.14 8.41
N LYS A 43 5.61 -3.91 9.73
CA LYS A 43 4.59 -4.32 10.71
C LYS A 43 3.27 -3.60 10.45
N LEU A 44 3.33 -2.30 10.24
CA LEU A 44 2.17 -1.44 9.91
C LEU A 44 1.42 -1.94 8.68
N LEU A 45 2.12 -2.15 7.57
CA LEU A 45 1.52 -2.69 6.34
C LEU A 45 0.92 -4.07 6.57
N GLY A 46 1.59 -4.95 7.32
CA GLY A 46 1.06 -6.25 7.71
C GLY A 46 -0.23 -6.14 8.51
N GLN A 47 -0.31 -5.20 9.47
CA GLN A 47 -1.55 -4.94 10.21
C GLN A 47 -2.65 -4.43 9.28
N MET A 48 -2.36 -3.49 8.39
CA MET A 48 -3.35 -2.96 7.45
C MET A 48 -3.89 -4.03 6.48
N VAL A 49 -3.07 -5.02 6.13
CA VAL A 49 -3.51 -6.19 5.35
C VAL A 49 -4.44 -7.08 6.18
N ASN A 50 -4.13 -7.32 7.46
CA ASN A 50 -5.00 -8.06 8.37
C ASN A 50 -6.33 -7.34 8.65
N GLU A 51 -6.31 -6.02 8.73
CA GLU A 51 -7.49 -5.15 8.88
C GLU A 51 -8.30 -5.03 7.57
N GLU A 52 -7.90 -5.73 6.50
CA GLU A 52 -8.54 -5.67 5.18
C GLU A 52 -8.59 -4.25 4.56
N ILE A 53 -7.69 -3.37 5.00
CA ILE A 53 -7.51 -2.02 4.43
C ILE A 53 -6.65 -2.11 3.17
N LEU A 54 -5.62 -2.96 3.20
CA LEU A 54 -4.71 -3.20 2.09
C LEU A 54 -4.83 -4.63 1.56
N GLU A 55 -4.58 -4.79 0.28
CA GLU A 55 -4.32 -6.07 -0.36
C GLU A 55 -2.82 -6.26 -0.54
N TYR A 56 -2.35 -7.48 -0.27
CA TYR A 56 -0.96 -7.90 -0.42
C TYR A 56 -0.80 -8.79 -1.65
N TRP A 57 0.24 -8.53 -2.46
CA TRP A 57 0.66 -9.44 -3.52
C TRP A 57 2.16 -9.70 -3.46
N SER A 58 2.55 -10.93 -3.76
CA SER A 58 3.95 -11.33 -3.91
C SER A 58 4.19 -11.74 -5.36
N SER A 59 5.19 -11.15 -6.01
CA SER A 59 5.66 -11.57 -7.33
C SER A 59 7.15 -11.87 -7.25
N GLY A 60 7.48 -13.15 -7.11
CA GLY A 60 8.86 -13.62 -6.91
C GLY A 60 9.48 -13.04 -5.64
N SER A 61 10.62 -12.38 -5.79
CA SER A 61 11.36 -11.70 -4.71
C SER A 61 10.76 -10.36 -4.28
N THR A 62 9.70 -9.90 -4.95
CA THR A 62 9.16 -8.55 -4.77
C THR A 62 7.75 -8.55 -4.21
N THR A 63 7.52 -7.62 -3.28
CA THR A 63 6.26 -7.47 -2.55
C THR A 63 5.53 -6.20 -2.94
N PHE A 64 4.22 -6.30 -3.13
CA PHE A 64 3.34 -5.22 -3.50
C PHE A 64 2.19 -5.09 -2.51
N TYR A 65 1.72 -3.86 -2.32
CA TYR A 65 0.51 -3.56 -1.57
C TYR A 65 -0.37 -2.60 -2.35
N GLY A 66 -1.67 -2.63 -2.08
CA GLY A 66 -2.68 -1.83 -2.78
C GLY A 66 -3.84 -1.56 -1.84
N LEU A 67 -4.58 -0.49 -2.08
CA LEU A 67 -5.81 -0.23 -1.34
C LEU A 67 -6.83 -1.33 -1.68
N LYS A 68 -7.44 -1.94 -0.66
CA LYS A 68 -8.42 -2.98 -0.87
C LYS A 68 -9.59 -2.43 -1.69
N GLY A 69 -9.92 -3.11 -2.79
CA GLY A 69 -10.97 -2.65 -3.71
C GLY A 69 -10.54 -1.65 -4.79
N ALA A 70 -9.35 -1.02 -4.68
CA ALA A 70 -8.80 -0.20 -5.77
C ALA A 70 -8.42 -1.04 -7.00
N GLY A 71 -8.26 -2.35 -6.83
CA GLY A 71 -8.09 -3.30 -7.94
C GLY A 71 -9.39 -3.60 -8.72
N LYS A 72 -10.57 -3.35 -8.14
CA LYS A 72 -11.87 -3.62 -8.79
C LYS A 72 -12.26 -2.59 -9.84
N GLN A 73 -11.60 -1.42 -9.88
CA GLN A 73 -11.88 -0.37 -10.87
C GLN A 73 -11.10 -0.52 -12.18
N GLN A 74 -10.29 -1.57 -12.36
CA GLN A 74 -9.54 -1.81 -13.62
C GLN A 74 -9.86 -3.14 -14.30
N ALA A 75 -10.91 -3.85 -13.87
CA ALA A 75 -11.47 -5.00 -14.58
C ALA A 75 -12.78 -4.64 -15.32
N GLY A 76 -12.84 -3.43 -15.87
CA GLY A 76 -13.80 -3.04 -16.88
C GLY A 76 -13.05 -2.85 -18.20
N GLU A 77 -13.40 -3.67 -19.19
CA GLU A 77 -13.21 -3.38 -20.61
C GLU A 77 -11.78 -3.57 -21.16
N GLY A 78 -11.38 -4.84 -21.26
CA GLY A 78 -10.59 -5.32 -22.39
C GLY A 78 -11.43 -6.36 -23.12
N GLU A 79 -12.14 -5.91 -24.16
CA GLU A 79 -12.64 -6.77 -25.25
C GLU A 79 -11.47 -7.44 -25.99
#